data_AF-A0A7C9CSK5-F1
#
_entry.id   AF-A0A7C9CSK5-F1
#
_cell.length_a   1.000
_cell.length_b   1.000
_cell.length_c   1.000
_cell.angle_alpha   90.00
_cell.angle_beta   90.00
_cell.angle_gamma   90.00
#
_symmetry.space_group_name_H-M   'P 1'
#
loop_
_entity.id
_entity.type
_entity.pdbx_description
1 polymer ?
#
loop_
_entity_poly.entity_id
_entity_poly.type
_entity_poly.pdbx_seq_one_letter_code
_entity_poly.pdbx_strand_id
1 'polypeptide(L)'
;DEGALKYLKDIKWSRIEEPKGFKLEFFFDTNPYFKNTVLTKTYHMIDEDEPILEKALGTEIEWYPGKCLTQKILKKKPKKGSKNPKPITKTETCESFFNFFNPP
;
A
#
# COMPACT_ATOMS: atom_id res chain seq x y z
N ASP A 1 -5.73 9.31 -1.41
CA ASP A 1 -4.26 9.25 -1.22
C ASP A 1 -3.60 10.58 -0.91
N GLU A 2 -3.99 11.67 -1.58
CA GLU A 2 -3.38 13.01 -1.40
C GLU A 2 -3.11 13.41 0.05
N GLY A 3 -4.06 13.15 0.97
CA GLY A 3 -3.89 13.48 2.38
C GLY A 3 -2.69 12.79 3.05
N ALA A 4 -2.39 11.54 2.70
CA ALA A 4 -1.22 10.83 3.20
C ALA A 4 0.05 11.26 2.47
N LEU A 5 -0.05 11.53 1.16
CA LEU A 5 1.08 11.98 0.34
C LEU A 5 1.61 13.36 0.74
N LYS A 6 0.82 14.19 1.44
CA LYS A 6 1.30 15.45 2.05
C LYS A 6 2.41 15.25 3.09
N TYR A 7 2.53 14.05 3.65
CA TYR A 7 3.56 13.71 4.63
C TYR A 7 4.79 13.08 3.97
N LEU A 8 4.78 12.88 2.65
CA LEU A 8 5.94 12.40 1.91
C LEU A 8 7.01 13.50 1.88
N LYS A 9 8.17 13.21 2.46
CA LYS A 9 9.30 14.13 2.53
C LYS A 9 10.28 13.96 1.39
N ASP A 10 10.55 12.72 1.02
CA ASP A 10 11.59 12.41 0.06
C ASP A 10 11.30 11.09 -0.65
N ILE A 11 11.83 10.94 -1.85
CA ILE A 11 11.83 9.69 -2.60
C ILE A 11 13.26 9.45 -3.07
N LYS A 12 13.87 8.38 -2.57
CA LYS A 12 15.18 7.94 -3.03
C LYS A 12 15.07 6.68 -3.84
N TRP A 13 16.09 6.45 -4.65
CA TRP A 13 16.25 5.17 -5.33
C TRP A 13 17.69 4.69 -5.20
N SER A 14 17.86 3.38 -5.18
CA SER A 14 19.16 2.73 -5.16
C SER A 14 19.14 1.51 -6.08
N ARG A 15 20.28 1.22 -6.72
CA ARG A 15 20.49 -0.07 -7.39
C ARG A 15 20.70 -1.16 -6.34
N ILE A 16 20.32 -2.38 -6.70
CA ILE A 16 20.58 -3.61 -5.94
C ILE A 16 21.37 -4.51 -6.87
N GLU A 17 22.49 -5.03 -6.39
CA GLU A 17 23.37 -5.89 -7.19
C GLU A 17 22.92 -7.36 -7.16
N GLU A 18 22.43 -7.84 -6.01
CA GLU A 18 22.01 -9.23 -5.84
C GLU A 18 20.78 -9.37 -4.93
N PRO A 19 19.62 -9.88 -5.44
CA PRO A 19 19.32 -10.04 -6.87
C PRO A 19 19.32 -8.69 -7.58
N LYS A 20 19.73 -8.70 -8.85
CA LYS A 20 19.88 -7.49 -9.66
C LYS A 20 18.55 -6.72 -9.69
N GLY A 21 18.61 -5.39 -9.53
CA GLY A 21 17.40 -4.60 -9.51
C GLY A 21 17.55 -3.18 -8.99
N PHE A 22 16.44 -2.58 -8.59
CA PHE A 22 16.42 -1.29 -7.93
C PHE A 22 15.31 -1.21 -6.89
N LYS A 23 15.52 -0.34 -5.91
CA LYS A 23 14.56 -0.06 -4.84
C LYS A 23 14.23 1.42 -4.82
N LEU A 24 12.96 1.72 -4.69
CA LEU A 24 12.42 3.05 -4.39
C LEU A 24 12.09 3.10 -2.89
N GLU A 25 12.50 4.18 -2.23
CA GLU A 25 12.27 4.41 -0.81
C GLU A 25 11.53 5.74 -0.64
N PHE A 26 10.30 5.67 -0.14
CA PHE A 26 9.43 6.81 0.09
C PHE A 26 9.46 7.13 1.57
N PHE A 27 10.07 8.27 1.93
CA PHE A 27 10.25 8.71 3.31
C PHE A 27 9.07 9.57 3.74
N PHE A 28 8.37 9.17 4.79
CA PHE A 28 7.23 9.89 5.34
C PHE A 28 7.54 10.41 6.74
N ASP A 29 7.06 11.62 7.02
CA ASP A 29 6.92 12.09 8.40
C ASP A 29 5.88 11.23 9.14
N THR A 30 5.87 11.34 10.48
CA THR A 30 4.75 10.86 11.29
C THR A 30 3.45 11.44 10.76
N ASN A 31 2.51 10.56 10.45
CA ASN A 31 1.26 10.91 9.77
C ASN A 31 0.08 10.14 10.38
N PRO A 32 -1.17 10.57 10.16
CA PRO A 32 -2.35 9.96 10.79
C PRO A 32 -2.88 8.71 10.06
N TYR A 33 -2.16 8.18 9.06
CA TYR A 33 -2.65 7.09 8.22
C TYR A 33 -1.98 5.75 8.51
N PHE A 34 -0.66 5.72 8.67
CA PHE A 34 0.11 4.51 8.93
C PHE A 34 1.33 4.79 9.81
N LYS A 35 1.90 3.73 10.38
CA LYS A 35 3.07 3.82 11.28
C LYS A 35 4.41 3.92 10.55
N ASN A 36 4.50 3.39 9.33
CA ASN A 36 5.75 3.33 8.59
C ASN A 36 6.33 4.72 8.35
N THR A 37 7.62 4.88 8.61
CA THR A 37 8.39 6.08 8.24
C THR A 37 9.00 5.96 6.85
N VAL A 38 9.15 4.73 6.35
CA VAL A 38 9.64 4.45 4.99
C VAL A 38 8.78 3.36 4.37
N LEU A 39 8.27 3.62 3.17
CA LEU A 39 7.66 2.60 2.32
C LEU A 39 8.61 2.29 1.17
N THR A 40 8.93 1.02 0.98
CA THR A 40 9.85 0.59 -0.08
C THR A 40 9.12 -0.16 -1.18
N LYS A 41 9.57 0.04 -2.42
CA LYS A 41 9.19 -0.76 -3.59
C LYS A 41 10.46 -1.25 -4.27
N THR A 42 10.67 -2.55 -4.24
CA THR A 42 11.82 -3.22 -4.85
C THR A 42 11.40 -3.92 -6.13
N TYR A 43 12.19 -3.75 -7.17
CA TYR A 43 12.04 -4.43 -8.46
C TYR A 43 13.30 -5.26 -8.71
N HIS A 44 13.13 -6.58 -8.84
CA HIS A 44 14.18 -7.49 -9.29
C HIS A 44 14.12 -7.62 -10.81
N MET A 45 15.27 -7.52 -11.45
CA MET A 45 15.43 -7.49 -12.90
C MET A 45 16.30 -8.66 -13.33
N ILE A 46 15.99 -9.30 -14.45
CA ILE A 46 16.74 -10.44 -14.97
C ILE A 46 18.03 -9.98 -15.68
N ASP A 47 17.97 -8.85 -16.38
CA ASP A 47 19.06 -8.31 -17.20
C ASP A 47 19.16 -6.77 -17.06
N GLU A 48 20.33 -6.18 -17.27
CA GLU A 48 20.54 -4.72 -17.32
C GLU A 48 20.42 -4.14 -18.73
N ASP A 49 20.81 -4.89 -19.75
CA ASP A 49 20.82 -4.44 -21.15
C ASP A 49 19.41 -4.56 -21.75
N GLU A 50 18.67 -5.61 -21.38
CA GLU A 50 17.25 -5.79 -21.67
C GLU A 50 16.46 -5.92 -20.36
N PRO A 51 16.07 -4.80 -19.71
CA PRO A 51 15.48 -4.82 -18.38
C PRO A 51 14.12 -5.54 -18.34
N ILE A 52 14.13 -6.84 -18.11
CA ILE A 52 12.95 -7.68 -17.88
C ILE A 52 12.67 -7.71 -16.37
N LEU A 53 11.48 -7.27 -15.99
CA LEU A 53 11.01 -7.33 -14.61
C LEU A 53 10.71 -8.77 -14.21
N GLU A 54 11.47 -9.31 -13.26
CA GLU A 54 11.24 -10.65 -12.70
C GLU A 54 10.20 -10.61 -11.58
N LYS A 55 10.39 -9.70 -10.62
CA LYS A 55 9.62 -9.66 -9.38
C LYS A 55 9.51 -8.24 -8.87
N ALA A 56 8.34 -7.91 -8.32
CA ALA A 56 8.14 -6.70 -7.54
C ALA A 56 7.81 -7.06 -6.10
N LEU A 57 8.39 -6.34 -5.15
CA LEU A 57 8.15 -6.47 -3.73
C LEU A 57 7.82 -5.10 -3.16
N GLY A 58 6.80 -4.98 -2.33
CA GLY A 58 6.51 -3.73 -1.64
C GLY A 58 6.40 -3.92 -0.14
N THR A 59 6.61 -2.84 0.58
CA THR A 59 6.45 -2.81 2.04
C THR A 59 4.98 -2.94 2.42
N GLU A 60 4.68 -3.84 3.35
CA GLU A 60 3.35 -3.89 3.97
C GLU A 60 3.10 -2.61 4.77
N ILE A 61 2.01 -1.94 4.47
CA ILE A 61 1.65 -0.68 5.12
C ILE A 61 0.88 -0.98 6.41
N GLU A 62 1.43 -0.54 7.53
CA GLU A 62 0.85 -0.65 8.86
C GLU A 62 -0.18 0.46 9.10
N TRP A 63 -1.34 0.32 8.47
CA TRP A 63 -2.44 1.28 8.59
C TRP A 63 -2.96 1.39 10.03
N TYR A 64 -3.25 2.61 10.46
CA TYR A 64 -4.03 2.83 11.66
C TYR A 64 -5.50 2.38 11.47
N PRO A 65 -6.21 2.04 12.56
CA PRO A 65 -7.60 1.60 12.48
C PRO A 65 -8.50 2.58 11.71
N GLY A 66 -9.17 2.09 10.66
CA GLY A 66 -10.07 2.88 9.83
C GLY A 66 -9.38 3.90 8.91
N LYS A 67 -8.05 3.83 8.76
CA LYS A 67 -7.26 4.72 7.90
C LYS A 67 -6.70 4.06 6.65
N CYS A 68 -6.98 2.76 6.45
CA CYS A 68 -6.59 2.03 5.26
C CYS A 68 -7.15 2.71 4.00
N LEU A 69 -6.26 3.17 3.12
CA LEU A 69 -6.63 3.87 1.89
C LEU A 69 -6.86 2.91 0.71
N THR A 70 -6.41 1.67 0.82
CA THR A 70 -6.56 0.64 -0.23
C THR A 70 -7.87 -0.13 -0.12
N GLN A 71 -8.67 0.15 0.92
CA GLN A 71 -9.90 -0.56 1.22
C GLN A 71 -11.02 0.41 1.59
N LYS A 72 -12.23 0.15 1.07
CA LYS A 72 -13.44 0.87 1.41
C LYS A 72 -14.37 -0.02 2.23
N ILE A 73 -14.81 0.51 3.37
CA ILE A 73 -15.75 -0.18 4.26
C ILE A 73 -17.18 0.17 3.84
N LEU A 74 -17.92 -0.81 3.33
CA LEU A 74 -19.34 -0.69 3.05
C LEU A 74 -20.14 -1.24 4.24
N LYS A 75 -20.84 -0.35 4.94
CA LYS A 75 -21.80 -0.73 5.98
C LYS A 75 -23.16 -0.98 5.34
N LYS A 76 -23.63 -2.22 5.33
CA LYS A 76 -25.02 -2.53 4.92
C LYS A 76 -25.95 -2.43 6.12
N LYS A 77 -27.07 -1.72 5.95
CA LYS A 77 -28.16 -1.73 6.93
C LYS A 77 -28.70 -3.16 7.07
N PRO A 78 -28.96 -3.65 8.30
CA PRO A 78 -29.53 -4.98 8.50
C PRO A 78 -30.92 -5.08 7.85
N LYS A 79 -31.25 -6.25 7.30
CA LYS A 79 -32.59 -6.52 6.74
C LYS A 79 -33.64 -6.39 7.86
N LYS A 80 -34.75 -5.69 7.58
CA LYS A 80 -35.93 -5.63 8.47
C LYS A 80 -36.38 -7.06 8.77
N GLY A 81 -36.33 -7.48 10.04
CA GLY A 81 -36.74 -8.81 10.50
C GLY A 81 -35.62 -9.79 10.92
N SER A 82 -34.34 -9.42 10.82
CA SER A 82 -33.24 -10.28 11.31
C SER A 82 -33.23 -10.38 12.84
N LYS A 83 -33.19 -11.61 13.38
CA LYS A 83 -33.05 -11.89 14.82
C LYS A 83 -31.72 -11.37 15.42
N ASN A 84 -30.74 -11.02 14.59
CA ASN A 84 -29.51 -10.34 14.98
C ASN A 84 -29.34 -9.04 14.17
N PRO A 85 -29.48 -7.86 14.79
CA PRO A 85 -29.39 -6.56 14.10
C PRO A 85 -27.95 -6.08 13.87
N LYS A 86 -26.93 -6.94 14.01
CA LYS A 86 -25.53 -6.53 13.83
C LYS A 86 -25.28 -6.07 12.39
N PRO A 87 -24.70 -4.87 12.17
CA PRO A 87 -24.40 -4.38 10.84
C PRO A 87 -23.36 -5.27 10.16
N ILE A 88 -23.66 -5.71 8.93
CA ILE A 88 -22.73 -6.46 8.10
C ILE A 88 -21.75 -5.46 7.50
N THR A 89 -20.48 -5.62 7.85
CA THR A 89 -19.38 -4.80 7.33
C THR A 89 -18.69 -5.59 6.22
N LYS A 90 -18.77 -5.10 4.98
CA LYS A 90 -18.02 -5.67 3.86
C LYS A 90 -16.89 -4.70 3.51
N THR A 91 -15.68 -5.22 3.43
CA THR A 91 -14.52 -4.46 2.97
C THR A 91 -14.27 -4.81 1.51
N GLU A 92 -14.15 -3.79 0.66
CA GLU A 92 -13.83 -3.96 -0.76
C GLU A 92 -12.54 -3.21 -1.07
N THR A 93 -11.64 -3.82 -1.84
CA THR A 93 -10.44 -3.17 -2.35
C THR A 93 -10.84 -2.02 -3.27
N CYS A 94 -10.18 -0.88 -3.15
CA CYS A 94 -10.40 0.27 -4.01
C CYS A 94 -9.11 0.74 -4.66
N GLU A 95 -9.24 1.52 -5.72
CA GLU A 95 -8.10 2.17 -6.35
C GLU A 95 -7.45 3.15 -5.38
N SER A 96 -6.16 2.95 -5.15
CA SER A 96 -5.32 3.79 -4.32
C SER A 96 -3.90 3.72 -4.84
N PHE A 97 -3.19 4.85 -4.82
CA PHE A 97 -1.74 4.90 -5.03
C PHE A 97 -1.01 3.88 -4.17
N PHE A 98 -1.47 3.65 -2.94
CA PHE A 98 -0.80 2.75 -2.01
C PHE A 98 -0.92 1.26 -2.38
N ASN A 99 -1.76 0.90 -3.36
CA ASN A 99 -1.72 -0.42 -3.99
C ASN A 99 -0.38 -0.66 -4.72
N PHE A 100 0.37 0.40 -5.04
CA PHE A 100 1.73 0.32 -5.58
C PHE A 100 2.67 -0.52 -4.72
N PHE A 101 2.48 -0.55 -3.40
CA PHE A 101 3.29 -1.32 -2.46
C PHE A 101 2.76 -2.75 -2.22
N ASN A 102 1.66 -3.12 -2.87
CA ASN A 102 1.12 -4.48 -2.83
C ASN A 102 1.04 -5.04 -4.26
N PRO A 103 2.19 -5.38 -4.87
CA PRO A 103 2.24 -5.91 -6.23
C PRO A 103 1.47 -7.24 -6.35
N PRO A 104 0.96 -7.57 -7.55
CA PRO A 104 0.21 -8.80 -7.81
C PRO A 104 1.07 -10.06 -7.70
#